data_AF-A0A2J0LMV3-F1
#
_entry.id   AF-A0A2J0LMV3-F1
#
_cell.length_a   1.000
_cell.length_b   1.000
_cell.length_c   1.000
_cell.angle_alpha   90.00
_cell.angle_beta   90.00
_cell.angle_gamma   90.00
#
_symmetry.space_group_name_H-M   'P 1'
#
loop_
_entity.id
_entity.type
_entity.pdbx_description
1 polymer ?
#
loop_
_entity_poly.entity_id
_entity_poly.type
_entity_poly.pdbx_seq_one_letter_code
_entity_poly.pdbx_strand_id
1 'polypeptide(L)'
;MTIAELQNKKKQGKKITLLTAYDYPSANLLEKAGIDIILIGDSLGMSVLGYDSTTLVTMDEMIHHAKAARRGAKNAFLVGDMPLKGCQGAVSDVVKNAQRFMKEAGCDAVKIEGAGGEALDKVKAIIKSGIPVMGHVGLTPQTADKLGGFKVQGKDAETAGKIISEAKLLETAGCFSVILECVPTELAGTITQSLNMPTIGIGAGVNCDGQALVTNDLLGLFDKFKPKFVKRYVDLSEAMLAAFTAYKEEVEKSVFPSKEYSYK
;
A
#
# COMPACT_ATOMS: atom_id res chain seq x y z
N MET A 1 -0.80 3.66 -16.95
CA MET A 1 -1.95 3.32 -16.10
C MET A 1 -2.56 4.62 -15.58
N THR A 2 -3.87 4.80 -15.73
CA THR A 2 -4.64 5.99 -15.31
C THR A 2 -5.92 5.56 -14.60
N ILE A 3 -6.59 6.49 -13.91
CA ILE A 3 -7.89 6.21 -13.27
C ILE A 3 -8.92 5.67 -14.26
N ALA A 4 -8.97 6.23 -15.48
CA ALA A 4 -9.89 5.76 -16.53
C ALA A 4 -9.58 4.32 -16.96
N GLU A 5 -8.30 3.97 -17.07
CA GLU A 5 -7.88 2.61 -17.38
C GLU A 5 -8.23 1.63 -16.25
N LEU A 6 -8.06 2.02 -14.98
CA LEU A 6 -8.46 1.21 -13.82
C LEU A 6 -9.98 0.96 -13.79
N GLN A 7 -10.78 2.00 -14.02
CA GLN A 7 -12.23 1.87 -14.14
C GLN A 7 -12.63 0.97 -15.32
N ASN A 8 -11.90 1.06 -16.44
CA ASN A 8 -12.13 0.19 -17.58
C ASN A 8 -11.77 -1.28 -17.27
N LYS A 9 -10.70 -1.54 -16.50
CA LYS A 9 -10.37 -2.91 -16.03
C LYS A 9 -11.53 -3.51 -15.22
N LYS A 10 -12.12 -2.77 -14.28
CA LYS A 10 -13.34 -3.19 -13.55
C LYS A 10 -14.49 -3.54 -14.52
N LYS A 11 -14.83 -2.63 -15.44
CA LYS A 11 -15.91 -2.84 -16.43
C LYS A 11 -15.70 -4.07 -17.30
N GLN A 12 -14.44 -4.41 -17.60
CA GLN A 12 -14.06 -5.58 -18.38
C GLN A 12 -13.86 -6.85 -17.53
N GLY A 13 -14.03 -6.79 -16.22
CA GLY A 13 -13.74 -7.90 -15.30
C GLY A 13 -12.25 -8.28 -15.23
N LYS A 14 -11.34 -7.41 -15.68
CA LYS A 14 -9.89 -7.63 -15.61
C LYS A 14 -9.37 -7.22 -14.24
N LYS A 15 -8.63 -8.11 -13.58
CA LYS A 15 -8.10 -7.83 -12.23
C LYS A 15 -7.04 -6.72 -12.23
N ILE A 16 -7.12 -5.85 -11.24
CA ILE A 16 -6.13 -4.80 -10.96
C ILE A 16 -5.07 -5.37 -10.01
N THR A 17 -3.81 -5.12 -10.31
CA THR A 17 -2.66 -5.52 -9.51
C THR A 17 -2.10 -4.31 -8.77
N LEU A 18 -1.93 -4.44 -7.45
CA LEU A 18 -1.33 -3.43 -6.61
C LEU A 18 -0.22 -4.08 -5.77
N LEU A 19 0.98 -3.49 -5.81
CA LEU A 19 2.08 -3.89 -4.93
C LEU A 19 2.73 -2.65 -4.32
N THR A 20 3.31 -2.80 -3.13
CA THR A 20 4.02 -1.68 -2.49
C THR A 20 5.45 -1.52 -3.02
N ALA A 21 5.99 -0.31 -3.05
CA ALA A 21 7.42 -0.12 -3.26
C ALA A 21 7.91 1.14 -2.56
N TYR A 22 9.15 1.08 -2.08
CA TYR A 22 9.71 2.10 -1.19
C TYR A 22 11.05 2.66 -1.69
N ASP A 23 11.56 2.12 -2.79
CA ASP A 23 12.86 2.47 -3.35
C ASP A 23 12.86 2.37 -4.88
N TYR A 24 13.96 2.85 -5.47
CA TYR A 24 14.19 2.82 -6.91
C TYR A 24 14.20 1.40 -7.51
N PRO A 25 15.03 0.45 -7.04
CA PRO A 25 15.14 -0.85 -7.71
C PRO A 25 13.85 -1.65 -7.67
N SER A 26 13.14 -1.66 -6.53
CA SER A 26 11.86 -2.35 -6.39
C SER A 26 10.82 -1.75 -7.32
N ALA A 27 10.64 -0.42 -7.30
CA ALA A 27 9.68 0.25 -8.19
C ALA A 27 10.00 0.02 -9.67
N ASN A 28 11.28 0.00 -10.06
CA ASN A 28 11.69 -0.29 -11.43
C ASN A 28 11.32 -1.70 -11.88
N LEU A 29 11.49 -2.69 -11.00
CA LEU A 29 11.11 -4.08 -11.30
C LEU A 29 9.59 -4.24 -11.36
N LEU A 30 8.84 -3.59 -10.47
CA LEU A 30 7.37 -3.62 -10.52
C LEU A 30 6.82 -2.97 -11.80
N GLU A 31 7.40 -1.84 -12.24
CA GLU A 31 7.00 -1.21 -13.50
C GLU A 31 7.29 -2.13 -14.70
N LYS A 32 8.46 -2.77 -14.75
CA LYS A 32 8.81 -3.75 -15.80
C LYS A 32 7.88 -4.98 -15.79
N ALA A 33 7.44 -5.42 -14.62
CA ALA A 33 6.50 -6.52 -14.46
C ALA A 33 5.07 -6.15 -14.88
N GLY A 34 4.79 -4.87 -15.14
CA GLY A 34 3.46 -4.39 -15.55
C GLY A 34 2.44 -4.33 -14.41
N ILE A 35 2.90 -4.11 -13.17
CA ILE A 35 2.00 -3.86 -12.04
C ILE A 35 1.22 -2.57 -12.28
N ASP A 36 -0.12 -2.63 -12.12
CA ASP A 36 -0.99 -1.50 -12.47
C ASP A 36 -0.79 -0.32 -11.52
N ILE A 37 -0.74 -0.60 -10.21
CA ILE A 37 -0.64 0.41 -9.15
C ILE A 37 0.57 0.10 -8.25
N ILE A 38 1.41 1.09 -8.02
CA ILE A 38 2.48 1.01 -7.02
C ILE A 38 2.09 1.91 -5.84
N LEU A 39 2.02 1.33 -4.64
CA LEU A 39 1.66 2.04 -3.40
C LEU A 39 2.90 2.28 -2.54
N ILE A 40 3.14 3.53 -2.17
CA ILE A 40 4.10 3.86 -1.12
C ILE A 40 3.30 3.84 0.17
N GLY A 41 3.18 2.64 0.75
CA GLY A 41 2.38 2.39 1.95
C GLY A 41 3.15 2.72 3.22
N ASP A 42 2.47 3.20 4.26
CA ASP A 42 3.05 3.42 5.59
C ASP A 42 3.56 2.13 6.26
N SER A 43 3.18 0.96 5.71
CA SER A 43 3.80 -0.35 5.96
C SER A 43 5.34 -0.36 5.82
N LEU A 44 5.94 0.63 5.16
CA LEU A 44 7.39 0.85 5.18
C LEU A 44 7.94 1.06 6.58
N GLY A 45 7.14 1.62 7.50
CA GLY A 45 7.56 1.82 8.89
C GLY A 45 8.04 0.52 9.52
N MET A 46 7.29 -0.56 9.31
CA MET A 46 7.62 -1.87 9.85
C MET A 46 8.58 -2.65 8.94
N SER A 47 8.27 -2.70 7.64
CA SER A 47 8.96 -3.58 6.69
C SER A 47 10.29 -3.05 6.16
N VAL A 48 10.57 -1.76 6.32
CA VAL A 48 11.79 -1.09 5.84
C VAL A 48 12.52 -0.38 6.98
N LEU A 49 11.81 0.45 7.77
CA LEU A 49 12.42 1.25 8.84
C LEU A 49 12.54 0.49 10.17
N GLY A 50 11.93 -0.70 10.27
CA GLY A 50 12.04 -1.57 11.44
C GLY A 50 11.26 -1.12 12.66
N TYR A 51 10.38 -0.11 12.53
CA TYR A 51 9.47 0.32 13.58
C TYR A 51 8.51 -0.80 14.00
N ASP A 52 8.05 -0.74 15.24
CA ASP A 52 7.06 -1.69 15.75
C ASP A 52 5.64 -1.38 15.26
N SER A 53 5.42 -0.17 14.71
CA SER A 53 4.11 0.28 14.22
C SER A 53 4.25 1.30 13.09
N THR A 54 3.29 1.32 12.15
CA THR A 54 3.19 2.34 11.09
C THR A 54 2.84 3.73 11.63
N THR A 55 2.31 3.82 12.86
CA THR A 55 1.93 5.10 13.50
C THR A 55 3.11 6.04 13.76
N LEU A 56 4.34 5.52 13.76
CA LEU A 56 5.56 6.31 13.94
C LEU A 56 5.95 7.07 12.67
N VAL A 57 5.54 6.58 11.50
CA VAL A 57 5.92 7.10 10.19
C VAL A 57 5.49 8.56 10.02
N THR A 58 6.42 9.36 9.51
CA THR A 58 6.26 10.80 9.28
C THR A 58 5.95 11.11 7.82
N MET A 59 5.44 12.32 7.57
CA MET A 59 5.26 12.81 6.20
C MET A 59 6.58 12.84 5.42
N ASP A 60 7.69 13.24 6.05
CA ASP A 60 8.96 13.40 5.35
C ASP A 60 9.56 12.06 4.91
N GLU A 61 9.40 11.01 5.72
CA GLU A 61 9.76 9.64 5.34
C GLU A 61 8.92 9.15 4.16
N MET A 62 7.60 9.39 4.20
CA MET A 62 6.72 9.02 3.09
C MET A 62 7.10 9.74 1.80
N ILE A 63 7.38 11.05 1.85
CA ILE A 63 7.83 11.82 0.69
C ILE A 63 9.21 11.33 0.19
N HIS A 64 10.14 11.01 1.10
CA HIS A 64 11.44 10.47 0.73
C HIS A 64 11.32 9.18 -0.08
N HIS A 65 10.58 8.19 0.45
CA HIS A 65 10.37 6.91 -0.21
C HIS A 65 9.58 7.04 -1.50
N ALA A 66 8.57 7.93 -1.54
CA ALA A 66 7.82 8.19 -2.77
C ALA A 66 8.68 8.80 -3.88
N LYS A 67 9.58 9.73 -3.54
CA LYS A 67 10.57 10.26 -4.50
C LYS A 67 11.49 9.17 -5.03
N ALA A 68 11.91 8.23 -4.18
CA ALA A 68 12.75 7.11 -4.59
C ALA A 68 12.01 6.15 -5.54
N ALA A 69 10.79 5.74 -5.17
CA ALA A 69 9.95 4.87 -5.99
C ALA A 69 9.61 5.51 -7.35
N ARG A 70 9.22 6.80 -7.38
CA ARG A 70 8.92 7.51 -8.64
C ARG A 70 10.10 7.53 -9.61
N ARG A 71 11.35 7.62 -9.14
CA ARG A 71 12.51 7.53 -10.03
C ARG A 71 12.62 6.16 -10.71
N GLY A 72 12.19 5.10 -10.03
CA GLY A 72 12.20 3.72 -10.54
C GLY A 72 11.04 3.42 -11.47
N ALA A 73 9.86 3.97 -11.18
CA ALA A 73 8.62 3.78 -11.91
C ALA A 73 8.08 5.11 -12.46
N LYS A 74 8.43 5.44 -13.71
CA LYS A 74 8.10 6.74 -14.32
C LYS A 74 6.67 6.83 -14.87
N ASN A 75 6.07 5.70 -15.20
CA ASN A 75 4.80 5.58 -15.93
C ASN A 75 3.73 4.78 -15.17
N ALA A 76 4.13 4.00 -14.16
CA ALA A 76 3.19 3.30 -13.27
C ALA A 76 2.36 4.31 -12.46
N PHE A 77 1.11 3.93 -12.17
CA PHE A 77 0.21 4.76 -11.36
C PHE A 77 0.63 4.67 -9.88
N LEU A 78 1.16 5.76 -9.36
CA LEU A 78 1.83 5.81 -8.06
C LEU A 78 0.92 6.46 -7.02
N VAL A 79 0.66 5.74 -5.92
CA VAL A 79 -0.18 6.21 -4.83
C VAL A 79 0.68 6.44 -3.59
N GLY A 80 0.64 7.64 -3.03
CA GLY A 80 1.29 7.96 -1.75
C GLY A 80 0.32 7.75 -0.59
N ASP A 81 0.69 6.95 0.40
CA ASP A 81 -0.16 6.76 1.59
C ASP A 81 -0.02 7.93 2.55
N MET A 82 -1.14 8.53 2.96
CA MET A 82 -1.13 9.58 3.97
C MET A 82 -0.91 8.93 5.34
N PRO A 83 0.27 9.13 5.98
CA PRO A 83 0.54 8.53 7.28
C PRO A 83 -0.40 9.13 8.34
N LEU A 84 -0.61 8.41 9.44
CA LEU A 84 -1.54 8.83 10.51
C LEU A 84 -1.30 10.29 10.94
N LYS A 85 -0.05 10.65 11.22
CA LYS A 85 0.35 12.02 11.62
C LYS A 85 0.06 13.05 10.53
N GLY A 86 0.15 12.65 9.25
CA GLY A 86 -0.19 13.50 8.10
C GLY A 86 -1.69 13.75 7.93
N CYS A 87 -2.53 12.90 8.53
CA CYS A 87 -3.99 13.02 8.54
C CYS A 87 -4.54 13.73 9.80
N GLN A 88 -3.69 14.02 10.79
CA GLN A 88 -4.08 14.72 12.02
C GLN A 88 -4.11 16.24 11.81
N GLY A 89 -4.89 16.92 12.65
CA GLY A 89 -5.03 18.37 12.61
C GLY A 89 -6.13 18.86 11.66
N ALA A 90 -6.04 20.15 11.31
CA ALA A 90 -7.05 20.84 10.51
C ALA A 90 -7.09 20.31 9.07
N VAL A 91 -8.28 20.33 8.47
CA VAL A 91 -8.52 19.89 7.08
C VAL A 91 -7.55 20.55 6.09
N SER A 92 -7.24 21.84 6.28
CA SER A 92 -6.29 22.57 5.43
C SER A 92 -4.89 22.00 5.46
N ASP A 93 -4.43 21.49 6.60
CA ASP A 93 -3.08 20.94 6.73
C ASP A 93 -3.00 19.54 6.12
N VAL A 94 -4.07 18.76 6.25
CA VAL A 94 -4.20 17.47 5.56
C VAL A 94 -4.18 17.65 4.04
N VAL A 95 -4.87 18.68 3.51
CA VAL A 95 -4.80 19.02 2.08
C VAL A 95 -3.39 19.42 1.67
N LYS A 96 -2.70 20.25 2.45
CA LYS A 96 -1.28 20.60 2.17
C LYS A 96 -0.40 19.36 2.16
N ASN A 97 -0.55 18.45 3.10
CA ASN A 97 0.20 17.19 3.16
C ASN A 97 -0.06 16.33 1.91
N ALA A 98 -1.31 16.21 1.46
CA ALA A 98 -1.63 15.51 0.21
C ALA A 98 -0.97 16.19 -1.01
N GLN A 99 -0.94 17.52 -1.06
CA GLN A 99 -0.26 18.26 -2.13
C GLN A 99 1.25 18.00 -2.17
N ARG A 100 1.89 17.68 -1.03
CA ARG A 100 3.32 17.34 -1.01
C ARG A 100 3.62 16.08 -1.82
N PHE A 101 2.77 15.05 -1.74
CA PHE A 101 2.94 13.84 -2.57
C PHE A 101 2.91 14.15 -4.07
N MET A 102 2.01 15.02 -4.50
CA MET A 102 1.91 15.43 -5.90
C MET A 102 3.12 16.27 -6.32
N LYS A 103 3.45 17.31 -5.54
CA LYS A 103 4.44 18.34 -5.90
C LYS A 103 5.89 17.91 -5.69
N GLU A 104 6.17 17.23 -4.58
CA GLU A 104 7.53 16.88 -4.18
C GLU A 104 7.93 15.47 -4.63
N ALA A 105 6.98 14.53 -4.65
CA ALA A 105 7.23 13.13 -4.97
C ALA A 105 6.73 12.69 -6.35
N GLY A 106 5.85 13.48 -6.99
CA GLY A 106 5.27 13.13 -8.27
C GLY A 106 4.34 11.92 -8.20
N CYS A 107 3.67 11.68 -7.07
CA CYS A 107 2.58 10.70 -7.01
C CYS A 107 1.40 11.13 -7.89
N ASP A 108 0.57 10.18 -8.30
CA ASP A 108 -0.64 10.42 -9.09
C ASP A 108 -1.90 10.53 -8.22
N ALA A 109 -1.85 9.98 -7.00
CA ALA A 109 -2.93 9.99 -6.05
C ALA A 109 -2.42 9.80 -4.62
N VAL A 110 -3.34 9.93 -3.65
CA VAL A 110 -3.08 9.60 -2.24
C VAL A 110 -4.03 8.52 -1.72
N LYS A 111 -3.55 7.68 -0.78
CA LYS A 111 -4.39 6.77 0.03
C LYS A 111 -4.71 7.42 1.36
N ILE A 112 -5.93 7.25 1.86
CA ILE A 112 -6.31 7.63 3.22
C ILE A 112 -7.22 6.58 3.87
N GLU A 113 -7.06 6.41 5.18
CA GLU A 113 -7.80 5.42 5.97
C GLU A 113 -9.03 6.02 6.64
N GLY A 114 -10.12 5.25 6.64
CA GLY A 114 -11.37 5.59 7.30
C GLY A 114 -12.32 6.43 6.44
N ALA A 115 -13.61 6.32 6.78
CA ALA A 115 -14.70 6.98 6.05
C ALA A 115 -15.76 7.63 6.96
N GLY A 116 -15.49 7.67 8.27
CA GLY A 116 -16.41 8.22 9.28
C GLY A 116 -16.01 9.61 9.75
N GLY A 117 -17.01 10.45 10.03
CA GLY A 117 -16.82 11.77 10.66
C GLY A 117 -15.76 12.63 9.96
N GLU A 118 -14.82 13.16 10.74
CA GLU A 118 -13.77 14.06 10.24
C GLU A 118 -12.89 13.44 9.14
N ALA A 119 -12.73 12.11 9.09
CA ALA A 119 -11.95 11.46 8.04
C ALA A 119 -12.58 11.69 6.66
N LEU A 120 -13.92 11.62 6.58
CA LEU A 120 -14.65 11.87 5.35
C LEU A 120 -14.57 13.32 4.90
N ASP A 121 -14.58 14.27 5.85
CA ASP A 121 -14.43 15.70 5.54
C ASP A 121 -13.04 15.99 4.97
N LYS A 122 -12.01 15.34 5.49
CA LYS A 122 -10.64 15.40 4.96
C LYS A 122 -10.56 14.82 3.54
N VAL A 123 -11.15 13.65 3.31
CA VAL A 123 -11.25 13.02 1.96
C VAL A 123 -11.88 13.99 0.97
N LYS A 124 -13.07 14.54 1.28
CA LYS A 124 -13.78 15.48 0.42
C LYS A 124 -12.96 16.72 0.11
N ALA A 125 -12.25 17.26 1.09
CA ALA A 125 -11.41 18.43 0.91
C ALA A 125 -10.21 18.16 -0.01
N ILE A 126 -9.55 17.00 0.13
CA ILE A 126 -8.46 16.58 -0.76
C ILE A 126 -8.98 16.46 -2.20
N ILE A 127 -10.10 15.76 -2.40
CA ILE A 127 -10.71 15.59 -3.73
C ILE A 127 -11.10 16.94 -4.33
N LYS A 128 -11.73 17.83 -3.54
CA LYS A 128 -12.09 19.19 -3.97
C LYS A 128 -10.87 20.02 -4.38
N SER A 129 -9.68 19.72 -3.86
CA SER A 129 -8.43 20.37 -4.25
C SER A 129 -7.82 19.80 -5.55
N GLY A 130 -8.48 18.82 -6.18
CA GLY A 130 -8.06 18.21 -7.45
C GLY A 130 -7.13 17.00 -7.30
N ILE A 131 -6.94 16.49 -6.08
CA ILE A 131 -6.08 15.32 -5.82
C ILE A 131 -6.94 14.06 -5.78
N PRO A 132 -6.66 13.05 -6.61
CA PRO A 132 -7.37 11.78 -6.54
C PRO A 132 -7.10 11.03 -5.23
N VAL A 133 -8.13 10.43 -4.66
CA VAL A 133 -8.06 9.69 -3.40
C VAL A 133 -8.47 8.23 -3.61
N MET A 134 -7.60 7.33 -3.14
CA MET A 134 -7.93 5.94 -2.87
C MET A 134 -8.35 5.82 -1.41
N GLY A 135 -9.57 5.39 -1.14
CA GLY A 135 -10.03 5.15 0.22
C GLY A 135 -9.54 3.82 0.78
N HIS A 136 -9.60 3.64 2.10
CA HIS A 136 -9.29 2.37 2.76
C HIS A 136 -10.27 2.12 3.93
N VAL A 137 -10.99 0.99 3.87
CA VAL A 137 -11.93 0.53 4.91
C VAL A 137 -11.70 -0.95 5.27
N GLY A 138 -12.35 -1.41 6.34
CA GLY A 138 -12.07 -2.72 6.93
C GLY A 138 -11.09 -2.56 8.08
N LEU A 139 -10.04 -3.36 8.11
CA LEU A 139 -8.95 -3.16 9.06
C LEU A 139 -8.08 -1.99 8.59
N THR A 140 -8.07 -0.90 9.34
CA THR A 140 -7.20 0.26 9.09
C THR A 140 -6.02 0.24 10.07
N PRO A 141 -4.80 -0.14 9.62
CA PRO A 141 -3.63 -0.30 10.48
C PRO A 141 -3.31 0.91 11.37
N GLN A 142 -3.55 2.13 10.88
CA GLN A 142 -3.31 3.37 11.63
C GLN A 142 -4.17 3.50 12.89
N THR A 143 -5.27 2.75 12.96
CA THR A 143 -6.18 2.70 14.11
C THR A 143 -6.34 1.28 14.66
N ALA A 144 -5.43 0.36 14.33
CA ALA A 144 -5.53 -1.05 14.70
C ALA A 144 -5.66 -1.25 16.22
N ASP A 145 -5.00 -0.44 17.05
CA ASP A 145 -5.12 -0.52 18.51
C ASP A 145 -6.57 -0.30 18.99
N LYS A 146 -7.29 0.64 18.36
CA LYS A 146 -8.72 0.87 18.64
C LYS A 146 -9.61 -0.29 18.19
N LEU A 147 -9.14 -1.06 17.20
CA LEU A 147 -9.80 -2.25 16.68
C LEU A 147 -9.37 -3.54 17.41
N GLY A 148 -8.55 -3.41 18.47
CA GLY A 148 -8.05 -4.53 19.24
C GLY A 148 -6.98 -5.36 18.53
N GLY A 149 -6.18 -4.72 17.68
CA GLY A 149 -5.07 -5.28 16.91
C GLY A 149 -5.43 -5.65 15.45
N PHE A 150 -4.53 -6.38 14.79
CA PHE A 150 -4.70 -6.85 13.42
C PHE A 150 -5.70 -8.01 13.34
N LYS A 151 -7.00 -7.70 13.41
CA LYS A 151 -8.10 -8.67 13.39
C LYS A 151 -8.99 -8.49 12.17
N VAL A 152 -9.55 -9.60 11.71
CA VAL A 152 -10.58 -9.62 10.66
C VAL A 152 -11.81 -8.81 11.10
N GLN A 153 -12.26 -7.90 10.24
CA GLN A 153 -13.40 -7.01 10.46
C GLN A 153 -14.65 -7.50 9.73
N GLY A 154 -15.85 -7.06 10.14
CA GLY A 154 -17.09 -7.38 9.42
C GLY A 154 -17.58 -8.82 9.61
N LYS A 155 -17.33 -9.43 10.78
CA LYS A 155 -17.76 -10.81 11.08
C LYS A 155 -19.23 -10.90 11.48
N ASP A 156 -19.75 -9.84 12.08
CA ASP A 156 -21.14 -9.70 12.48
C ASP A 156 -21.85 -8.69 11.56
N ALA A 157 -23.19 -8.71 11.58
CA ALA A 157 -24.01 -7.91 10.68
C ALA A 157 -23.81 -6.39 10.90
N GLU A 158 -23.53 -5.95 12.13
CA GLU A 158 -23.35 -4.54 12.46
C GLU A 158 -22.05 -4.01 11.87
N THR A 159 -20.93 -4.68 12.14
CA THR A 159 -19.62 -4.30 11.59
C THR A 159 -19.57 -4.47 10.08
N ALA A 160 -20.23 -5.48 9.51
CA ALA A 160 -20.38 -5.64 8.07
C ALA A 160 -21.16 -4.48 7.43
N GLY A 161 -22.31 -4.11 8.02
CA GLY A 161 -23.13 -3.00 7.57
C GLY A 161 -22.37 -1.67 7.61
N LYS A 162 -21.56 -1.46 8.65
CA LYS A 162 -20.68 -0.30 8.76
C LYS A 162 -19.67 -0.21 7.62
N ILE A 163 -18.95 -1.29 7.30
CA ILE A 163 -17.96 -1.29 6.21
C ILE A 163 -18.63 -1.01 4.85
N ILE A 164 -19.81 -1.59 4.59
CA ILE A 164 -20.59 -1.31 3.36
C ILE A 164 -20.93 0.18 3.28
N SER A 165 -21.43 0.76 4.38
CA SER A 165 -21.79 2.17 4.44
C SER A 165 -20.57 3.07 4.21
N GLU A 166 -19.46 2.78 4.88
CA GLU A 166 -18.19 3.49 4.75
C GLU A 166 -17.65 3.46 3.31
N ALA A 167 -17.68 2.30 2.66
CA ALA A 167 -17.25 2.17 1.27
C ALA A 167 -18.13 3.00 0.30
N LYS A 168 -19.44 3.04 0.53
CA LYS A 168 -20.39 3.87 -0.24
C LYS A 168 -20.21 5.38 0.02
N LEU A 169 -19.89 5.75 1.26
CA LEU A 169 -19.57 7.14 1.60
C LEU A 169 -18.32 7.63 0.86
N LEU A 170 -17.29 6.79 0.77
CA LEU A 170 -16.07 7.10 0.00
C LEU A 170 -16.35 7.21 -1.50
N GLU A 171 -17.17 6.34 -2.07
CA GLU A 171 -17.60 6.47 -3.47
C GLU A 171 -18.34 7.79 -3.70
N THR A 172 -19.29 8.11 -2.82
CA THR A 172 -20.07 9.36 -2.90
C THR A 172 -19.20 10.59 -2.75
N ALA A 173 -18.14 10.52 -1.94
CA ALA A 173 -17.16 11.59 -1.78
C ALA A 173 -16.28 11.80 -3.02
N GLY A 174 -16.24 10.83 -3.94
CA GLY A 174 -15.47 10.89 -5.18
C GLY A 174 -14.14 10.13 -5.16
N CYS A 175 -13.93 9.21 -4.20
CA CYS A 175 -12.77 8.33 -4.25
C CYS A 175 -12.78 7.53 -5.56
N PHE A 176 -11.61 7.39 -6.20
CA PHE A 176 -11.53 6.68 -7.49
C PHE A 176 -11.46 5.17 -7.33
N SER A 177 -11.13 4.68 -6.13
CA SER A 177 -10.97 3.28 -5.75
C SER A 177 -11.02 3.15 -4.23
N VAL A 178 -11.28 1.95 -3.72
CA VAL A 178 -11.20 1.65 -2.28
C VAL A 178 -10.45 0.35 -2.00
N ILE A 179 -9.61 0.35 -0.96
CA ILE A 179 -9.01 -0.87 -0.40
C ILE A 179 -9.98 -1.48 0.62
N LEU A 180 -10.18 -2.79 0.54
CA LEU A 180 -10.86 -3.60 1.54
C LEU A 180 -9.81 -4.51 2.20
N GLU A 181 -9.49 -4.25 3.47
CA GLU A 181 -8.47 -5.01 4.20
C GLU A 181 -9.06 -5.91 5.29
N CYS A 182 -8.65 -7.18 5.29
CA CYS A 182 -9.04 -8.19 6.28
C CYS A 182 -10.56 -8.30 6.50
N VAL A 183 -11.31 -8.41 5.41
CA VAL A 183 -12.78 -8.53 5.38
C VAL A 183 -13.18 -9.92 4.86
N PRO A 184 -14.26 -10.57 5.36
CA PRO A 184 -14.77 -11.82 4.80
C PRO A 184 -15.02 -11.75 3.29
N THR A 185 -14.71 -12.85 2.58
CA THR A 185 -14.79 -12.91 1.11
C THR A 185 -16.18 -12.60 0.54
N GLU A 186 -17.24 -13.08 1.20
CA GLU A 186 -18.63 -12.80 0.78
C GLU A 186 -18.99 -11.32 0.97
N LEU A 187 -18.55 -10.72 2.06
CA LEU A 187 -18.77 -9.29 2.33
C LEU A 187 -18.01 -8.43 1.32
N ALA A 188 -16.75 -8.76 1.04
CA ALA A 188 -15.96 -8.07 0.03
C ALA A 188 -16.58 -8.17 -1.37
N GLY A 189 -17.14 -9.34 -1.73
CA GLY A 189 -17.90 -9.51 -2.97
C GLY A 189 -19.16 -8.65 -3.02
N THR A 190 -19.93 -8.63 -1.93
CA THR A 190 -21.13 -7.79 -1.79
C THR A 190 -20.79 -6.31 -1.97
N ILE A 191 -19.73 -5.82 -1.31
CA ILE A 191 -19.28 -4.44 -1.45
C ILE A 191 -18.86 -4.16 -2.90
N THR A 192 -18.06 -5.03 -3.49
CA THR A 192 -17.53 -4.87 -4.85
C THR A 192 -18.63 -4.76 -5.90
N GLN A 193 -19.69 -5.57 -5.77
CA GLN A 193 -20.86 -5.53 -6.65
C GLN A 193 -21.72 -4.29 -6.44
N SER A 194 -21.70 -3.70 -5.23
CA SER A 194 -22.51 -2.53 -4.89
C SER A 194 -21.89 -1.19 -5.31
N LEU A 195 -20.60 -1.17 -5.69
CA LEU A 195 -19.84 0.02 -6.03
C LEU A 195 -19.52 0.08 -7.52
N ASN A 196 -19.55 1.29 -8.07
CA ASN A 196 -19.09 1.60 -9.42
C ASN A 196 -17.57 1.79 -9.50
N MET A 197 -16.93 2.27 -8.42
CA MET A 197 -15.48 2.36 -8.33
C MET A 197 -14.82 0.98 -8.12
N PRO A 198 -13.56 0.78 -8.55
CA PRO A 198 -12.80 -0.44 -8.25
C PRO A 198 -12.58 -0.69 -6.75
N THR A 199 -12.67 -1.95 -6.36
CA THR A 199 -12.25 -2.44 -5.05
C THR A 199 -10.92 -3.20 -5.16
N ILE A 200 -10.00 -2.95 -4.22
CA ILE A 200 -8.72 -3.66 -4.13
C ILE A 200 -8.70 -4.44 -2.82
N GLY A 201 -8.62 -5.76 -2.89
CA GLY A 201 -8.60 -6.61 -1.71
C GLY A 201 -7.19 -6.85 -1.18
N ILE A 202 -7.02 -6.82 0.14
CA ILE A 202 -5.85 -7.36 0.84
C ILE A 202 -6.34 -8.19 2.03
N GLY A 203 -6.26 -9.52 1.89
CA GLY A 203 -6.95 -10.42 2.81
C GLY A 203 -8.48 -10.31 2.76
N ALA A 204 -9.04 -9.90 1.61
CA ALA A 204 -10.48 -9.78 1.36
C ALA A 204 -11.05 -10.82 0.36
N GLY A 205 -10.27 -11.85 0.05
CA GLY A 205 -10.65 -12.88 -0.93
C GLY A 205 -10.62 -12.40 -2.39
N VAL A 206 -11.02 -13.26 -3.31
CA VAL A 206 -10.85 -13.08 -4.76
C VAL A 206 -11.92 -12.21 -5.43
N ASN A 207 -12.98 -11.87 -4.70
CA ASN A 207 -14.17 -11.22 -5.24
C ASN A 207 -14.03 -9.70 -5.42
N CYS A 208 -12.90 -9.09 -5.00
CA CYS A 208 -12.57 -7.69 -5.31
C CYS A 208 -12.13 -7.51 -6.77
N ASP A 209 -12.21 -6.29 -7.30
CA ASP A 209 -11.76 -5.97 -8.67
C ASP A 209 -10.23 -6.05 -8.85
N GLY A 210 -9.48 -6.02 -7.75
CA GLY A 210 -8.05 -6.20 -7.74
C GLY A 210 -7.53 -6.75 -6.42
N GLN A 211 -6.21 -6.93 -6.35
CA GLN A 211 -5.51 -7.43 -5.17
C GLN A 211 -4.30 -6.58 -4.84
N ALA A 212 -4.05 -6.41 -3.54
CA ALA A 212 -2.91 -5.73 -2.98
C ALA A 212 -2.10 -6.68 -2.08
N LEU A 213 -0.77 -6.55 -2.13
CA LEU A 213 0.15 -7.14 -1.14
C LEU A 213 1.30 -6.17 -0.85
N VAL A 214 1.84 -6.26 0.36
CA VAL A 214 3.12 -5.66 0.71
C VAL A 214 4.23 -6.44 0.00
N THR A 215 5.07 -5.76 -0.78
CA THR A 215 6.11 -6.43 -1.60
C THR A 215 7.12 -7.18 -0.74
N ASN A 216 7.49 -6.65 0.43
CA ASN A 216 8.41 -7.32 1.35
C ASN A 216 7.81 -8.63 1.90
N ASP A 217 6.50 -8.68 2.14
CA ASP A 217 5.79 -9.89 2.55
C ASP A 217 5.72 -10.91 1.39
N LEU A 218 5.44 -10.42 0.17
CA LEU A 218 5.37 -11.22 -1.06
C LEU A 218 6.71 -11.90 -1.37
N LEU A 219 7.83 -11.18 -1.17
CA LEU A 219 9.18 -11.64 -1.44
C LEU A 219 9.85 -12.36 -0.25
N GLY A 220 9.16 -12.47 0.89
CA GLY A 220 9.71 -13.11 2.08
C GLY A 220 10.87 -12.36 2.74
N LEU A 221 10.94 -11.04 2.58
CA LEU A 221 11.94 -10.18 3.24
C LEU A 221 11.55 -9.81 4.67
N PHE A 222 10.24 -9.75 4.96
CA PHE A 222 9.75 -9.49 6.31
C PHE A 222 9.51 -10.81 7.05
N ASP A 223 10.25 -11.00 8.14
CA ASP A 223 10.33 -12.26 8.89
C ASP A 223 9.66 -12.22 10.28
N LYS A 224 9.42 -11.03 10.84
CA LYS A 224 8.79 -10.85 12.16
C LYS A 224 7.41 -11.51 12.27
N PHE A 225 6.60 -11.47 11.21
CA PHE A 225 5.28 -12.11 11.17
C PHE A 225 4.83 -12.35 9.73
N LYS A 226 4.10 -13.45 9.48
CA LYS A 226 3.48 -13.74 8.18
C LYS A 226 1.94 -13.68 8.31
N PRO A 227 1.28 -12.66 7.75
CA PRO A 227 -0.18 -12.63 7.71
C PRO A 227 -0.75 -13.83 6.95
N LYS A 228 -1.87 -14.39 7.42
CA LYS A 228 -2.50 -15.59 6.84
C LYS A 228 -2.85 -15.42 5.35
N PHE A 229 -3.15 -14.19 4.91
CA PHE A 229 -3.53 -13.89 3.53
C PHE A 229 -2.34 -13.68 2.58
N VAL A 230 -1.10 -13.74 3.07
CA VAL A 230 0.11 -13.54 2.25
C VAL A 230 0.58 -14.87 1.65
N LYS A 231 0.70 -14.89 0.32
CA LYS A 231 1.49 -15.89 -0.39
C LYS A 231 2.90 -15.34 -0.64
N ARG A 232 3.92 -16.04 -0.11
CA ARG A 232 5.32 -15.81 -0.50
C ARG A 232 5.57 -16.45 -1.86
N TYR A 233 6.13 -15.69 -2.79
CA TYR A 233 6.54 -16.20 -4.10
C TYR A 233 8.02 -16.60 -4.14
N VAL A 234 8.80 -16.11 -3.17
CA VAL A 234 10.20 -16.44 -2.92
C VAL A 234 10.49 -16.22 -1.43
N ASP A 235 11.57 -16.80 -0.91
CA ASP A 235 12.13 -16.46 0.41
C ASP A 235 13.47 -15.75 0.23
N LEU A 236 13.43 -14.44 0.02
CA LEU A 236 14.65 -13.66 -0.19
C LEU A 236 15.46 -13.50 1.08
N SER A 237 14.85 -13.54 2.27
CA SER A 237 15.59 -13.44 3.53
C SER A 237 16.59 -14.60 3.66
N GLU A 238 16.13 -15.83 3.41
CA GLU A 238 17.01 -17.01 3.41
C GLU A 238 18.14 -16.89 2.37
N ALA A 239 17.80 -16.50 1.13
CA ALA A 239 18.78 -16.33 0.07
C ALA A 239 19.84 -15.24 0.38
N MET A 240 19.41 -14.12 0.96
CA MET A 240 20.30 -13.03 1.37
C MET A 240 21.21 -13.46 2.52
N LEU A 241 20.67 -14.14 3.53
CA LEU A 241 21.46 -14.64 4.66
C LEU A 241 22.53 -15.62 4.17
N ALA A 242 22.19 -16.54 3.27
CA ALA A 242 23.14 -17.46 2.67
C ALA A 242 24.24 -16.72 1.89
N ALA A 243 23.89 -15.73 1.07
CA ALA A 243 24.85 -14.92 0.32
C ALA A 243 25.80 -14.13 1.24
N PHE A 244 25.27 -13.51 2.30
CA PHE A 244 26.08 -12.77 3.27
C PHE A 244 27.02 -13.69 4.06
N THR A 245 26.55 -14.89 4.38
CA THR A 245 27.35 -15.90 5.10
C THR A 245 28.49 -16.39 4.21
N ALA A 246 28.21 -16.72 2.94
CA ALA A 246 29.21 -17.13 1.98
C ALA A 246 30.27 -16.04 1.74
N TYR A 247 29.85 -14.79 1.54
CA TYR A 247 30.77 -13.66 1.40
C TYR A 247 31.68 -13.48 2.62
N LYS A 248 31.10 -13.55 3.83
CA LYS A 248 31.85 -13.47 5.09
C LYS A 248 32.92 -14.58 5.14
N GLU A 249 32.54 -15.82 4.87
CA GLU A 249 33.46 -16.95 4.89
C GLU A 249 34.60 -16.82 3.87
N GLU A 250 34.29 -16.36 2.65
CA GLU A 250 35.29 -16.16 1.61
C GLU A 250 36.29 -15.07 1.98
N VAL A 251 35.83 -13.98 2.61
CA VAL A 251 36.71 -12.91 3.12
C VAL A 251 37.58 -13.42 4.26
N GLU A 252 36.99 -14.11 5.25
CA GLU A 252 37.72 -14.64 6.41
C GLU A 252 38.80 -15.67 5.99
N LYS A 253 38.55 -16.42 4.92
CA LYS A 253 39.51 -17.39 4.34
C LYS A 253 40.43 -16.78 3.28
N SER A 254 40.33 -15.47 3.00
CA SER A 254 41.07 -14.78 1.93
C SER A 254 40.90 -15.44 0.55
N VAL A 255 39.74 -16.05 0.30
CA VAL A 255 39.32 -16.55 -1.02
C VAL A 255 38.86 -15.36 -1.89
N PHE A 256 38.17 -14.39 -1.28
CA PHE A 256 37.81 -13.11 -1.90
C PHE A 256 38.63 -11.94 -1.32
N PRO A 257 39.10 -10.99 -2.15
CA PRO A 257 39.06 -11.02 -3.60
C PRO A 257 40.12 -11.97 -4.18
N SER A 258 39.76 -12.68 -5.24
CA SER A 258 40.72 -13.40 -6.07
C SER A 258 41.44 -12.44 -7.03
N LYS A 259 42.37 -12.95 -7.85
CA LYS A 259 43.03 -12.18 -8.92
C LYS A 259 42.03 -11.60 -9.93
N GLU A 260 40.90 -12.27 -10.17
CA GLU A 260 39.87 -11.81 -11.10
C GLU A 260 39.21 -10.52 -10.62
N TYR A 261 39.07 -10.37 -9.30
CA TYR A 261 38.43 -9.21 -8.66
C TYR A 261 39.43 -8.16 -8.17
N SER A 262 40.69 -8.22 -8.62
CA SER A 262 41.78 -7.35 -8.17
C SER A 262 42.43 -6.62 -9.36
N TYR A 263 42.62 -5.30 -9.22
CA TYR A 263 43.35 -4.49 -10.21
C TYR A 263 44.87 -4.56 -10.00
N LYS A 264 45.63 -4.33 -11.07
CA LYS A 264 47.09 -4.21 -11.05
C LYS A 264 47.52 -2.78 -11.30
#